data_AF-A0A2I1DIT8-F1
#
_entry.id   AF-A0A2I1DIT8-F1
#
_cell.length_a   1.000
_cell.length_b   1.000
_cell.length_c   1.000
_cell.angle_alpha   90.00
_cell.angle_beta   90.00
_cell.angle_gamma   90.00
#
_symmetry.space_group_name_H-M   'P 1'
#
loop_
_entity.id
_entity.type
_entity.pdbx_description
1 polymer ?
#
loop_
_entity_poly.entity_id
_entity_poly.type
_entity_poly.pdbx_seq_one_letter_code
_entity_poly.pdbx_strand_id
1 'polypeptide(L)'
;MGIAVNQYQRQKIRKQLAEIWKGEHLSSEGKKIKVTKANVVPEPLGAYTDYKENNIEDTHQRKVLIIDPGYRTTDWIEVCDSKIVERHADAIDQGMFDVYSEVCRSIANDHDAKLDIVAVEQSILLHREIRVRGNPVDTQIYYEAALKTIGRTIESRLRTEIGAADHIDLIVVAGGGGSAMLKFIKKSFPKHQIVICENPQEANARGYYISAKNFTAMTG
;
A
#
# COMPACT_ATOMS: atom_id res chain seq x y z
N MET A 1 2.98 1.38 14.28
CA MET A 1 3.54 0.83 13.02
C MET A 1 2.47 -0.01 12.34
N GLY A 2 2.52 -0.10 11.02
CA GLY A 2 1.65 -0.99 10.25
C GLY A 2 2.37 -2.28 9.85
N ILE A 3 1.57 -3.28 9.52
CA ILE A 3 1.96 -4.45 8.72
C ILE A 3 0.82 -4.80 7.75
N ALA A 4 1.15 -5.52 6.68
CA ALA A 4 0.16 -6.09 5.76
C ALA A 4 -0.97 -6.82 6.52
N VAL A 5 -2.19 -6.74 6.00
CA VAL A 5 -3.43 -7.19 6.63
C VAL A 5 -3.38 -8.70 6.93
N ASN A 6 -2.89 -9.50 6.00
CA ASN A 6 -2.72 -10.95 6.19
C ASN A 6 -1.74 -11.29 7.34
N GLN A 7 -0.67 -10.48 7.54
CA GLN A 7 0.24 -10.63 8.67
C GLN A 7 -0.38 -10.11 9.97
N TYR A 8 -1.19 -9.05 9.90
CA TYR A 8 -1.90 -8.50 11.05
C TYR A 8 -2.85 -9.51 11.71
N GLN A 9 -3.57 -10.28 10.89
CA GLN A 9 -4.46 -11.35 11.36
C GLN A 9 -3.71 -12.41 12.20
N ARG A 10 -2.38 -12.55 12.03
CA ARG A 10 -1.54 -13.49 12.78
C ARG A 10 -1.14 -12.89 14.12
N GLN A 11 -1.92 -13.17 15.17
CA GLN A 11 -1.73 -12.60 16.52
C GLN A 11 -0.30 -12.72 17.06
N LYS A 12 0.41 -13.83 16.78
CA LYS A 12 1.79 -14.05 17.20
C LYS A 12 2.74 -13.01 16.59
N ILE A 13 2.59 -12.70 15.31
CA ILE A 13 3.44 -11.74 14.58
C ILE A 13 3.27 -10.33 15.13
N ARG A 14 2.02 -9.86 15.27
CA ARG A 14 1.77 -8.51 15.82
C ARG A 14 2.30 -8.35 17.25
N LYS A 15 2.20 -9.40 18.09
CA LYS A 15 2.76 -9.37 19.45
C LYS A 15 4.28 -9.32 19.41
N GLN A 16 4.92 -10.19 18.62
CA GLN A 16 6.39 -10.22 18.50
C GLN A 16 6.95 -8.88 17.99
N LEU A 17 6.33 -8.29 16.97
CA LEU A 17 6.76 -6.98 16.46
C LEU A 17 6.60 -5.87 17.51
N ALA A 18 5.47 -5.83 18.22
CA ALA A 18 5.28 -4.86 19.29
C ALA A 18 6.34 -4.99 20.39
N GLU A 19 6.72 -6.22 20.76
CA GLU A 19 7.76 -6.45 21.77
C GLU A 19 9.16 -6.09 21.28
N ILE A 20 9.53 -6.43 20.04
CA ILE A 20 10.84 -6.09 19.46
C ILE A 20 11.10 -4.58 19.49
N TRP A 21 10.06 -3.78 19.24
CA TRP A 21 10.19 -2.33 19.21
C TRP A 21 10.15 -1.68 20.58
N LYS A 22 9.72 -2.36 21.66
CA LYS A 22 9.80 -1.81 23.02
C LYS A 22 11.23 -1.87 23.54
N GLY A 23 11.58 -0.92 24.40
CA GLY A 23 12.91 -0.86 25.03
C GLY A 23 13.79 0.26 24.50
N GLU A 24 15.09 0.14 24.72
CA GLU A 24 16.08 1.15 24.31
C GLU A 24 16.71 0.78 22.97
N HIS A 25 16.72 1.76 22.06
CA HIS A 25 17.31 1.64 20.73
C HIS A 25 18.32 2.75 20.51
N LEU A 26 19.36 2.47 19.73
CA LEU A 26 20.29 3.50 19.27
C LEU A 26 19.88 3.98 17.88
N SER A 27 19.69 5.29 17.75
CA SER A 27 19.55 5.92 16.43
C SER A 27 20.88 5.89 15.67
N SER A 28 20.83 6.16 14.36
CA SER A 28 22.02 6.33 13.51
C SER A 28 22.95 7.45 14.00
N GLU A 29 22.44 8.42 14.75
CA GLU A 29 23.21 9.51 15.37
C GLU A 29 23.76 9.16 16.76
N GLY A 30 23.58 7.92 17.23
CA GLY A 30 24.02 7.47 18.55
C GLY A 30 23.13 7.92 19.72
N LYS A 31 22.01 8.62 19.46
CA LYS A 31 21.04 8.97 20.50
C LYS A 31 20.28 7.73 20.96
N LYS A 32 20.13 7.56 22.27
CA LYS A 32 19.28 6.53 22.88
C LYS A 32 17.81 6.96 22.80
N ILE A 33 16.99 6.13 22.18
CA ILE A 33 15.55 6.29 22.06
C ILE A 33 14.89 5.19 22.89
N LYS A 34 14.09 5.57 23.88
CA LYS A 34 13.30 4.62 24.68
C LYS A 34 11.87 4.57 24.15
N VAL A 35 11.48 3.40 23.65
CA VAL A 35 10.10 3.12 23.22
C VAL A 35 9.37 2.43 24.36
N THR A 36 8.44 3.14 24.99
CA THR A 36 7.64 2.61 26.11
C THR A 36 6.41 1.84 25.64
N LYS A 37 5.88 2.20 24.47
CA LYS A 37 4.69 1.58 23.88
C LYS A 37 4.84 1.46 22.37
N ALA A 38 4.48 0.30 21.84
CA ALA A 38 4.41 0.03 20.41
C ALA A 38 3.06 -0.62 20.10
N ASN A 39 2.31 0.02 19.20
CA ASN A 39 1.06 -0.53 18.66
C ASN A 39 1.29 -0.96 17.22
N VAL A 40 0.81 -2.17 16.90
CA VAL A 40 0.80 -2.73 15.55
C VAL A 40 -0.64 -2.67 15.04
N VAL A 41 -0.82 -2.13 13.84
CA VAL A 41 -2.11 -2.00 13.15
C VAL A 41 -2.01 -2.58 11.73
N PRO A 42 -3.14 -2.87 11.05
CA PRO A 42 -3.10 -3.15 9.62
C PRO A 42 -2.66 -1.90 8.87
N GLU A 43 -1.89 -2.07 7.80
CA GLU A 43 -1.35 -0.95 7.04
C GLU A 43 -2.41 0.06 6.58
N PRO A 44 -3.50 -0.37 5.90
CA PRO A 44 -4.51 0.56 5.38
C PRO A 44 -5.22 1.40 6.45
N LEU A 45 -5.13 1.03 7.74
CA LEU A 45 -5.70 1.83 8.83
C LEU A 45 -4.96 3.16 9.00
N GLY A 46 -3.65 3.18 8.70
CA GLY A 46 -2.88 4.41 8.63
C GLY A 46 -3.46 5.36 7.58
N ALA A 47 -3.59 4.89 6.34
CA ALA A 47 -4.18 5.68 5.26
C ALA A 47 -5.61 6.17 5.57
N TYR A 48 -6.47 5.34 6.18
CA TYR A 48 -7.79 5.79 6.64
C TYR A 48 -7.68 6.95 7.64
N THR A 49 -6.76 6.84 8.61
CA THR A 49 -6.58 7.87 9.65
C THR A 49 -6.11 9.18 9.05
N ASP A 50 -5.14 9.14 8.12
CA ASP A 50 -4.64 10.30 7.39
C ASP A 50 -5.74 10.95 6.53
N TYR A 51 -6.52 10.15 5.80
CA TYR A 51 -7.63 10.65 4.99
C TYR A 51 -8.71 11.30 5.86
N LYS A 52 -9.11 10.63 6.95
CA LYS A 52 -10.16 11.11 7.85
C LYS A 52 -9.84 12.45 8.50
N GLU A 53 -8.58 12.70 8.83
CA GLU A 53 -8.16 13.95 9.52
C GLU A 53 -8.64 15.21 8.79
N ASN A 54 -8.61 15.20 7.45
CA ASN A 54 -9.05 16.33 6.63
C ASN A 54 -10.45 16.13 6.00
N ASN A 55 -11.06 14.96 6.16
CA ASN A 55 -12.30 14.58 5.46
C ASN A 55 -13.28 13.88 6.44
N ILE A 56 -13.53 14.50 7.59
CA ILE A 56 -14.40 13.92 8.62
C ILE A 56 -15.82 13.70 8.10
N GLU A 57 -16.38 14.65 7.35
CA GLU A 57 -17.74 14.55 6.79
C GLU A 57 -17.89 13.39 5.79
N ASP A 58 -16.83 13.08 5.05
CA ASP A 58 -16.80 11.97 4.09
C ASP A 58 -16.72 10.59 4.75
N THR A 59 -16.33 10.54 6.02
CA THR A 59 -16.06 9.28 6.75
C THR A 59 -17.01 9.05 7.93
N HIS A 60 -17.65 10.10 8.43
CA HIS A 60 -18.57 10.02 9.57
C HIS A 60 -19.82 9.20 9.23
N GLN A 61 -20.10 8.16 10.03
CA GLN A 61 -21.24 7.24 9.86
C GLN A 61 -21.31 6.58 8.47
N ARG A 62 -20.16 6.47 7.79
CA ARG A 62 -20.04 5.84 6.48
C ARG A 62 -19.16 4.61 6.55
N LYS A 63 -19.44 3.65 5.67
CA LYS A 63 -18.60 2.48 5.43
C LYS A 63 -17.59 2.82 4.34
N VAL A 64 -16.33 2.88 4.73
CA VAL A 64 -15.23 3.27 3.86
C VAL A 64 -14.35 2.04 3.59
N LEU A 65 -14.13 1.72 2.32
CA LEU A 65 -13.19 0.69 1.89
C LEU A 65 -11.86 1.34 1.53
N ILE A 66 -10.79 0.94 2.19
CA ILE A 66 -9.44 1.43 1.88
C ILE A 66 -8.77 0.34 1.06
N ILE A 67 -8.26 0.69 -0.12
CA ILE A 67 -7.46 -0.20 -0.96
C ILE A 67 -6.05 0.37 -1.04
N ASP A 68 -5.06 -0.42 -0.66
CA ASP A 68 -3.67 0.00 -0.46
C ASP A 68 -2.73 -0.90 -1.29
N PRO A 69 -2.55 -0.60 -2.59
CA PRO A 69 -1.56 -1.27 -3.41
C PRO A 69 -0.15 -0.86 -2.97
N GLY A 70 0.56 -1.80 -2.36
CA GLY A 70 1.94 -1.66 -1.93
C GLY A 70 2.95 -2.22 -2.93
N TYR A 71 4.17 -2.42 -2.45
CA TYR A 71 5.26 -2.99 -3.27
C TYR A 71 5.08 -4.50 -3.48
N ARG A 72 4.78 -5.27 -2.43
CA ARG A 72 4.62 -6.73 -2.50
C ARG A 72 3.17 -7.20 -2.48
N THR A 73 2.30 -6.43 -1.84
CA THR A 73 0.92 -6.81 -1.57
C THR A 73 -0.02 -5.71 -2.01
N THR A 74 -1.28 -6.07 -2.22
CA THR A 74 -2.39 -5.11 -2.31
C THR A 74 -3.35 -5.46 -1.19
N ASP A 75 -3.46 -4.56 -0.22
CA ASP A 75 -4.19 -4.76 1.02
C ASP A 75 -5.51 -3.99 0.98
N TRP A 76 -6.52 -4.47 1.70
CA TRP A 76 -7.73 -3.67 1.92
C TRP A 76 -8.34 -3.90 3.30
N ILE A 77 -9.05 -2.87 3.77
CA ILE A 77 -9.89 -2.95 4.97
C ILE A 77 -11.20 -2.21 4.72
N GLU A 78 -12.29 -2.71 5.28
CA GLU A 78 -13.50 -1.90 5.49
C GLU A 78 -13.46 -1.29 6.89
N VAL A 79 -13.79 0.01 6.97
CA VAL A 79 -13.92 0.76 8.21
C VAL A 79 -15.33 1.33 8.32
N CYS A 80 -15.98 1.12 9.45
CA CYS A 80 -17.25 1.71 9.83
C CYS A 80 -17.13 2.28 11.24
N ASP A 81 -17.53 3.53 11.46
CA ASP A 81 -17.43 4.20 12.76
C ASP A 81 -16.03 4.09 13.40
N SER A 82 -14.99 4.24 12.57
CA SER A 82 -13.57 4.11 12.97
C SER A 82 -13.18 2.73 13.52
N LYS A 83 -13.97 1.68 13.24
CA LYS A 83 -13.66 0.28 13.56
C LYS A 83 -13.51 -0.53 12.27
N ILE A 84 -12.53 -1.42 12.26
CA ILE A 84 -12.31 -2.33 11.14
C ILE A 84 -13.37 -3.43 11.19
N VAL A 85 -13.96 -3.73 10.03
CA VAL A 85 -14.81 -4.89 9.84
C VAL A 85 -13.91 -6.07 9.47
N GLU A 86 -13.44 -6.83 10.47
CA GLU A 86 -12.36 -7.82 10.31
C GLU A 86 -12.61 -8.86 9.20
N ARG A 87 -13.87 -9.27 8.99
CA ARG A 87 -14.24 -10.22 7.93
C ARG A 87 -14.11 -9.65 6.50
N HIS A 88 -13.96 -8.34 6.35
CA HIS A 88 -13.78 -7.64 5.07
C HIS A 88 -12.40 -6.96 5.00
N ALA A 89 -11.42 -7.50 5.74
CA ALA A 89 -10.05 -7.06 5.74
C ALA A 89 -9.16 -8.21 5.28
N ASP A 90 -8.49 -8.06 4.14
CA ASP A 90 -7.59 -9.07 3.61
C ASP A 90 -6.51 -8.44 2.69
N ALA A 91 -5.65 -9.27 2.11
CA ALA A 91 -4.63 -8.86 1.17
C ALA A 91 -4.37 -9.93 0.10
N ILE A 92 -3.87 -9.50 -1.05
CA ILE A 92 -3.29 -10.38 -2.06
C ILE A 92 -1.79 -10.15 -2.17
N ASP A 93 -1.03 -11.23 -2.41
CA ASP A 93 0.42 -11.18 -2.64
C ASP A 93 0.74 -10.74 -4.08
N GLN A 94 0.19 -9.60 -4.49
CA GLN A 94 0.47 -8.94 -5.75
C GLN A 94 0.58 -7.42 -5.56
N GLY A 95 1.63 -6.82 -6.11
CA GLY A 95 1.90 -5.39 -6.02
C GLY A 95 2.81 -4.88 -7.14
N MET A 96 3.46 -3.74 -6.88
CA MET A 96 4.37 -3.13 -7.87
C MET A 96 5.60 -3.98 -8.18
N PHE A 97 6.04 -4.84 -7.25
CA PHE A 97 7.13 -5.78 -7.46
C PHE A 97 6.86 -6.71 -8.65
N ASP A 98 5.62 -7.18 -8.82
CA ASP A 98 5.22 -8.04 -9.93
C ASP A 98 5.26 -7.29 -11.26
N VAL A 99 4.89 -6.01 -11.25
CA VAL A 99 5.01 -5.13 -12.43
C VAL A 99 6.47 -5.00 -12.83
N TYR A 100 7.36 -4.62 -11.91
CA TYR A 100 8.78 -4.45 -12.22
C TYR A 100 9.46 -5.77 -12.59
N SER A 101 9.08 -6.88 -11.95
CA SER A 101 9.58 -8.22 -12.30
C SER A 101 9.18 -8.62 -13.72
N GLU A 102 7.95 -8.30 -14.14
CA GLU A 102 7.48 -8.53 -15.50
C GLU A 102 8.21 -7.65 -16.53
N VAL A 103 8.56 -6.42 -16.17
CA VAL A 103 9.44 -5.56 -16.98
C VAL A 103 10.82 -6.19 -17.15
N CYS A 104 11.45 -6.61 -16.05
CA CYS A 104 12.75 -7.29 -16.09
C CYS A 104 12.69 -8.55 -16.98
N ARG A 105 11.64 -9.36 -16.85
CA ARG A 105 11.43 -10.57 -17.65
C ARG A 105 11.29 -10.25 -19.14
N SER A 106 10.51 -9.23 -19.48
CA SER A 106 10.27 -8.85 -20.87
C SER A 106 11.54 -8.30 -21.53
N ILE A 107 12.28 -7.43 -20.83
CA ILE A 107 13.57 -6.93 -21.32
C ILE A 107 14.59 -8.07 -21.47
N ALA A 108 14.61 -9.02 -20.52
CA ALA A 108 15.50 -10.17 -20.61
C ALA A 108 15.21 -11.03 -21.84
N ASN A 109 13.94 -11.20 -22.22
CA ASN A 109 13.56 -11.93 -23.43
C ASN A 109 13.95 -11.18 -24.71
N ASP A 110 13.69 -9.87 -24.77
CA ASP A 110 13.89 -9.08 -26.00
C ASP A 110 15.36 -8.71 -26.24
N HIS A 111 16.15 -8.59 -25.17
CA HIS A 111 17.54 -8.15 -25.25
C HIS A 111 18.57 -9.20 -24.79
N ASP A 112 18.13 -10.40 -24.39
CA ASP A 112 18.99 -11.45 -23.83
C ASP A 112 19.93 -10.90 -22.74
N ALA A 113 19.34 -10.15 -21.81
CA ALA A 113 20.07 -9.44 -20.75
C ALA A 113 19.25 -9.33 -19.47
N LYS A 114 19.79 -9.87 -18.37
CA LYS A 114 19.17 -9.74 -17.05
C LYS A 114 19.48 -8.37 -16.46
N LEU A 115 18.43 -7.60 -16.20
CA LEU A 115 18.53 -6.34 -15.48
C LEU A 115 18.25 -6.51 -13.99
N ASP A 116 18.88 -5.65 -13.19
CA ASP A 116 18.55 -5.49 -11.78
C ASP A 116 17.20 -4.76 -11.64
N ILE A 117 16.35 -5.24 -10.74
CA ILE A 117 15.00 -4.70 -10.57
C ILE A 117 15.01 -3.28 -10.00
N VAL A 118 15.99 -2.94 -9.16
CA VAL A 118 16.13 -1.58 -8.61
C VAL A 118 16.54 -0.62 -9.71
N ALA A 119 17.42 -1.03 -10.62
CA ALA A 119 17.74 -0.23 -11.80
C ALA A 119 16.50 0.02 -12.67
N VAL A 120 15.69 -1.02 -12.93
CA VAL A 120 14.43 -0.90 -13.68
C VAL A 120 13.44 0.04 -13.00
N GLU A 121 13.24 -0.12 -11.70
CA GLU A 121 12.38 0.75 -10.90
C GLU A 121 12.85 2.21 -10.97
N GLN A 122 14.14 2.47 -10.79
CA GLN A 122 14.70 3.82 -10.91
C GLN A 122 14.58 4.39 -12.33
N SER A 123 14.68 3.54 -13.35
CA SER A 123 14.47 3.96 -14.74
C SER A 123 13.05 4.45 -14.97
N ILE A 124 12.07 3.72 -14.44
CA ILE A 124 10.65 4.06 -14.57
C ILE A 124 10.28 5.29 -13.73
N LEU A 125 10.69 5.31 -12.46
CA LEU A 125 10.27 6.36 -11.50
C LEU A 125 11.04 7.66 -11.66
N LEU A 126 12.32 7.59 -12.03
CA LEU A 126 13.23 8.75 -12.07
C LEU A 126 13.77 9.03 -13.47
N HIS A 127 13.23 8.37 -14.50
CA HIS A 127 13.68 8.50 -15.89
C HIS A 127 15.20 8.26 -16.08
N ARG A 128 15.78 7.37 -15.28
CA ARG A 128 17.19 6.99 -15.43
C ARG A 128 17.38 6.11 -16.66
N GLU A 129 18.36 6.44 -17.48
CA GLU A 129 18.68 5.66 -18.68
C GLU A 129 19.18 4.26 -18.28
N ILE A 130 18.64 3.23 -18.94
CA ILE A 130 19.20 1.88 -18.92
C ILE A 130 19.76 1.57 -20.29
N ARG A 131 20.94 0.94 -20.31
CA ARG A 131 21.57 0.45 -21.53
C ARG A 131 21.83 -1.05 -21.44
N VAL A 132 21.60 -1.74 -22.55
CA VAL A 132 22.02 -3.13 -22.75
C VAL A 132 23.04 -3.16 -23.88
N ARG A 133 24.27 -3.59 -23.56
CA ARG A 133 25.40 -3.65 -24.51
C ARG A 133 25.61 -2.34 -25.27
N GLY A 134 25.49 -1.21 -24.56
CA GLY A 134 25.66 0.15 -25.11
C GLY A 134 24.40 0.77 -25.71
N ASN A 135 23.35 0.00 -25.99
CA ASN A 135 22.12 0.49 -26.59
C ASN A 135 21.10 0.90 -25.50
N PRO A 136 20.48 2.08 -25.60
CA PRO A 136 19.43 2.48 -24.68
C PRO A 136 18.21 1.55 -24.79
N VAL A 137 17.59 1.25 -23.65
CA VAL A 137 16.35 0.49 -23.55
C VAL A 137 15.25 1.41 -23.05
N ASP A 138 14.18 1.53 -23.82
CA ASP A 138 12.98 2.27 -23.40
C ASP A 138 12.17 1.39 -22.42
N THR A 139 12.40 1.57 -21.13
CA THR A 139 11.74 0.83 -20.06
C THR A 139 10.25 1.17 -19.93
N GLN A 140 9.80 2.30 -20.46
CA GLN A 140 8.42 2.76 -20.31
C GLN A 140 7.45 1.88 -21.10
N ILE A 141 7.84 1.44 -22.30
CA ILE A 141 7.03 0.54 -23.14
C ILE A 141 6.77 -0.79 -22.41
N TYR A 142 7.81 -1.38 -21.84
CA TYR A 142 7.70 -2.61 -21.06
C TYR A 142 6.85 -2.40 -19.80
N TYR A 143 7.04 -1.26 -19.12
CA TYR A 143 6.27 -0.91 -17.93
C TYR A 143 4.77 -0.81 -18.20
N GLU A 144 4.35 -0.16 -19.29
CA GLU A 144 2.93 -0.03 -19.62
C GLU A 144 2.28 -1.38 -19.90
N ALA A 145 2.98 -2.27 -20.61
CA ALA A 145 2.52 -3.63 -20.87
C ALA A 145 2.41 -4.45 -19.59
N ALA A 146 3.46 -4.43 -18.75
CA ALA A 146 3.49 -5.12 -17.47
C ALA A 146 2.37 -4.62 -16.53
N LEU A 147 2.23 -3.30 -16.40
CA LEU A 147 1.19 -2.67 -15.57
C LEU A 147 -0.21 -3.07 -16.05
N LYS A 148 -0.44 -3.16 -17.36
CA LYS A 148 -1.71 -3.64 -17.93
C LYS A 148 -2.01 -5.08 -17.55
N THR A 149 -1.01 -5.96 -17.62
CA THR A 149 -1.17 -7.38 -17.29
C THR A 149 -1.41 -7.58 -15.80
N ILE A 150 -0.51 -7.08 -14.95
CA ILE A 150 -0.62 -7.24 -13.50
C ILE A 150 -1.82 -6.50 -12.93
N GLY A 151 -2.10 -5.28 -13.41
CA GLY A 151 -3.25 -4.51 -12.98
C GLY A 151 -4.58 -5.19 -13.29
N ARG A 152 -4.70 -5.92 -14.41
CA ARG A 152 -5.89 -6.74 -14.71
C ARG A 152 -6.02 -7.92 -13.74
N THR A 153 -4.92 -8.52 -13.33
CA THR A 153 -4.93 -9.59 -12.34
C THR A 153 -5.41 -9.06 -10.98
N ILE A 154 -4.87 -7.93 -10.52
CA ILE A 154 -5.30 -7.24 -9.30
C ILE A 154 -6.79 -6.85 -9.39
N GLU A 155 -7.22 -6.27 -10.52
CA GLU A 155 -8.64 -5.95 -10.79
C GLU A 155 -9.55 -7.19 -10.61
N SER A 156 -9.15 -8.32 -11.20
CA SER A 156 -9.91 -9.56 -11.09
C SER A 156 -9.94 -10.08 -9.65
N ARG A 157 -8.81 -10.03 -8.93
CA ARG A 157 -8.73 -10.47 -7.54
C ARG A 157 -9.61 -9.60 -6.64
N LEU A 158 -9.53 -8.27 -6.75
CA LEU A 158 -10.38 -7.37 -5.98
C LEU A 158 -11.87 -7.68 -6.17
N ARG A 159 -12.32 -7.90 -7.41
CA ARG A 159 -13.72 -8.30 -7.67
C ARG A 159 -14.08 -9.66 -7.07
N THR A 160 -13.18 -10.62 -7.11
CA THR A 160 -13.43 -11.97 -6.55
C THR A 160 -13.53 -11.93 -5.04
N GLU A 161 -12.60 -11.24 -4.37
CA GLU A 161 -12.48 -11.28 -2.90
C GLU A 161 -13.42 -10.28 -2.20
N ILE A 162 -13.63 -9.09 -2.79
CA ILE A 162 -14.47 -8.02 -2.20
C ILE A 162 -15.91 -8.09 -2.74
N GLY A 163 -16.11 -8.61 -3.96
CA GLY A 163 -17.41 -8.62 -4.62
C GLY A 163 -17.83 -7.24 -5.12
N ALA A 164 -19.15 -7.01 -5.23
CA ALA A 164 -19.71 -5.76 -5.72
C ALA A 164 -19.57 -4.58 -4.72
N ALA A 165 -19.34 -4.88 -3.43
CA ALA A 165 -19.22 -3.87 -2.38
C ALA A 165 -20.42 -2.89 -2.31
N ASP A 166 -21.64 -3.37 -2.56
CA ASP A 166 -22.85 -2.51 -2.66
C ASP A 166 -23.16 -1.73 -1.37
N HIS A 167 -22.63 -2.19 -0.24
CA HIS A 167 -22.80 -1.55 1.06
C HIS A 167 -21.72 -0.51 1.38
N ILE A 168 -20.69 -0.34 0.55
CA ILE A 168 -19.61 0.63 0.76
C ILE A 168 -20.03 2.00 0.21
N ASP A 169 -19.89 3.03 1.04
CA ASP A 169 -20.26 4.41 0.69
C ASP A 169 -19.12 5.13 -0.07
N LEU A 170 -17.87 4.83 0.27
CA LEU A 170 -16.68 5.49 -0.28
C LEU A 170 -15.51 4.50 -0.39
N ILE A 171 -14.78 4.58 -1.50
CA ILE A 171 -13.51 3.86 -1.66
C ILE A 171 -12.35 4.87 -1.64
N VAL A 172 -11.39 4.64 -0.76
CA VAL A 172 -10.16 5.44 -0.65
C VAL A 172 -8.99 4.59 -1.11
N VAL A 173 -8.20 5.09 -2.05
CA VAL A 173 -6.99 4.45 -2.55
C VAL A 173 -5.75 5.09 -1.93
N ALA A 174 -4.87 4.26 -1.40
CA ALA A 174 -3.60 4.67 -0.79
C ALA A 174 -2.43 3.85 -1.37
N GLY A 175 -1.28 3.88 -0.71
CA GLY A 175 -0.13 3.05 -1.06
C GLY A 175 0.73 3.62 -2.18
N GLY A 176 1.99 3.19 -2.20
CA GLY A 176 2.94 3.60 -3.25
C GLY A 176 2.52 3.17 -4.66
N GLY A 177 1.75 2.09 -4.78
CA GLY A 177 1.17 1.62 -6.04
C GLY A 177 -0.21 2.22 -6.35
N GLY A 178 -0.81 3.00 -5.45
CA GLY A 178 -2.18 3.51 -5.57
C GLY A 178 -2.44 4.25 -6.87
N SER A 179 -1.55 5.19 -7.24
CA SER A 179 -1.68 5.96 -8.48
C SER A 179 -1.59 5.09 -9.73
N ALA A 180 -0.67 4.12 -9.75
CA ALA A 180 -0.51 3.19 -10.88
C ALA A 180 -1.73 2.26 -11.03
N MET A 181 -2.32 1.87 -9.91
CA MET A 181 -3.43 0.91 -9.86
C MET A 181 -4.82 1.54 -9.95
N LEU A 182 -4.94 2.87 -9.80
CA LEU A 182 -6.22 3.59 -9.74
C LEU A 182 -7.16 3.24 -10.89
N LYS A 183 -6.66 3.14 -12.13
CA LYS A 183 -7.48 2.81 -13.31
C LYS A 183 -8.10 1.42 -13.25
N PHE A 184 -7.46 0.46 -12.58
CA PHE A 184 -7.94 -0.91 -12.41
C PHE A 184 -8.89 -1.00 -11.22
N ILE A 185 -8.61 -0.27 -10.15
CA ILE A 185 -9.53 -0.15 -9.01
C ILE A 185 -10.85 0.48 -9.46
N LYS A 186 -10.80 1.55 -10.28
CA LYS A 186 -11.99 2.16 -10.90
C LYS A 186 -12.81 1.19 -11.77
N LYS A 187 -12.16 0.23 -12.43
CA LYS A 187 -12.85 -0.83 -13.18
C LYS A 187 -13.44 -1.92 -12.30
N SER A 188 -12.86 -2.12 -11.12
CA SER A 188 -13.38 -3.08 -10.14
C SER A 188 -14.67 -2.57 -9.51
N PHE A 189 -14.76 -1.25 -9.28
CA PHE A 189 -15.87 -0.59 -8.58
C PHE A 189 -16.42 0.62 -9.36
N PRO A 190 -16.98 0.43 -10.57
CA PRO A 190 -17.32 1.52 -11.48
C PRO A 190 -18.47 2.42 -11.02
N LYS A 191 -19.26 1.98 -10.02
CA LYS A 191 -20.41 2.73 -9.50
C LYS A 191 -20.08 3.50 -8.20
N HIS A 192 -18.89 3.31 -7.66
CA HIS A 192 -18.49 3.92 -6.39
C HIS A 192 -17.79 5.24 -6.60
N GLN A 193 -17.95 6.16 -5.65
CA GLN A 193 -17.02 7.27 -5.52
C GLN A 193 -15.66 6.70 -5.07
N ILE A 194 -14.63 6.97 -5.86
CA ILE A 194 -13.26 6.54 -5.59
C ILE A 194 -12.37 7.76 -5.51
N VAL A 195 -11.75 7.97 -4.36
CA VAL A 195 -10.77 9.02 -4.10
C VAL A 195 -9.40 8.40 -3.89
N ILE A 196 -8.34 9.14 -4.21
CA ILE A 196 -6.97 8.76 -3.90
C ILE A 196 -6.43 9.74 -2.86
N CYS A 197 -5.70 9.24 -1.86
CA CYS A 197 -5.00 10.12 -0.92
C CYS A 197 -4.03 11.04 -1.68
N GLU A 198 -3.91 12.30 -1.26
CA GLU A 198 -3.07 13.32 -1.93
C GLU A 198 -1.60 12.86 -2.07
N ASN A 199 -1.06 12.25 -1.02
CA ASN A 199 0.28 11.66 -1.00
C ASN A 199 0.17 10.19 -0.56
N PRO A 200 -0.22 9.28 -1.47
CA PRO A 200 -0.68 7.94 -1.11
C PRO A 200 0.45 7.05 -0.57
N GLN A 201 1.69 7.24 -1.04
CA GLN A 201 2.87 6.52 -0.54
C GLN A 201 3.18 6.79 0.94
N GLU A 202 2.85 7.99 1.42
CA GLU A 202 3.14 8.43 2.79
C GLU A 202 1.91 8.36 3.72
N ALA A 203 0.72 8.12 3.18
CA ALA A 203 -0.55 8.19 3.91
C ALA A 203 -0.56 7.29 5.16
N ASN A 204 -0.03 6.08 5.03
CA ASN A 204 0.12 5.16 6.16
C ASN A 204 0.99 5.73 7.28
N ALA A 205 2.16 6.25 6.94
CA ALA A 205 3.11 6.80 7.90
C ALA A 205 2.53 8.02 8.63
N ARG A 206 1.88 8.94 7.90
CA ARG A 206 1.19 10.10 8.48
C ARG A 206 0.05 9.67 9.41
N GLY A 207 -0.77 8.71 9.00
CA GLY A 207 -1.84 8.17 9.84
C GLY A 207 -1.34 7.51 11.13
N TYR A 208 -0.21 6.81 11.09
CA TYR A 208 0.41 6.27 12.31
C TYR A 208 0.89 7.37 13.24
N TYR A 209 1.46 8.45 12.68
CA TYR A 209 1.89 9.61 13.45
C TYR A 209 0.69 10.29 14.15
N ILE A 210 -0.40 10.55 13.42
CA ILE A 210 -1.64 11.11 13.97
C ILE A 210 -2.19 10.21 15.09
N SER A 211 -2.30 8.90 14.83
CA SER A 211 -2.76 7.91 15.82
C SER A 211 -1.91 7.92 17.09
N ALA A 212 -0.58 7.97 16.96
CA ALA A 212 0.33 7.99 18.10
C ALA A 212 0.19 9.28 18.92
N LYS A 213 0.11 10.44 18.26
CA LYS A 213 -0.09 11.75 18.92
C LYS A 213 -1.39 11.79 19.72
N ASN A 214 -2.49 11.31 19.15
CA ASN A 214 -3.78 11.26 19.82
C ASN A 214 -3.78 10.28 20.99
N PHE A 215 -3.08 9.15 20.87
CA PHE A 215 -2.91 8.21 21.97
C PHE A 215 -2.17 8.85 23.16
N THR A 216 -1.09 9.58 22.91
CA THR A 216 -0.34 10.28 23.98
C THR A 216 -1.18 11.32 24.69
N ALA A 217 -1.97 12.12 23.95
CA ALA A 217 -2.83 13.16 24.52
C ALA A 217 -3.96 12.63 25.42
N MET A 218 -4.38 11.37 25.25
CA MET A 218 -5.41 10.74 26.11
C MET A 218 -4.82 10.08 27.38
N THR A 219 -3.50 9.90 27.44
CA THR A 219 -2.82 9.16 28.53
C THR A 219 -1.86 10.01 29.36
N GLY A 220 -1.67 11.28 29.00
CA GLY A 220 -0.91 12.27 29.77
C GLY A 220 -1.86 13.22 30.48
#